data_AF-A0A837J9P3-F1
#
_entry.id   AF-A0A837J9P3-F1
#
_cell.length_a   1.000
_cell.length_b   1.000
_cell.length_c   1.000
_cell.angle_alpha   90.00
_cell.angle_beta   90.00
_cell.angle_gamma   90.00
#
_symmetry.space_group_name_H-M   'P 1'
#
loop_
_entity.id
_entity.type
_entity.pdbx_description
1 polymer ?
#
loop_
_entity_poly.entity_id
_entity_poly.type
_entity_poly.pdbx_seq_one_letter_code
_entity_poly.pdbx_strand_id
1 'polypeptide(L)'
;MKKLFSILDIIVGTINQTIAVYGMILGVLLAFINVVLRYIFDMSLPWAAELTNYLFIWSALFGAAYGFKQGAHISITLLIEKCSPAIMKGFLIFASLLSIAYLLLISYFGYELVLFLMDFGEINVDLQVPMWIPQLVIPIAFLLAAYRVVEKLIELYKTDADKIKLFSEHEAILEEIKGEK
;
A
#
# COMPACT_ATOMS: atom_id res chain seq x y z
N MET A 1 3.38 -11.07 24.25
CA MET A 1 3.84 -10.99 22.84
C MET A 1 2.68 -11.04 21.84
N LYS A 2 1.82 -12.07 21.80
CA LYS A 2 0.67 -12.13 20.85
C LYS A 2 -0.26 -10.90 20.89
N LYS A 3 -0.55 -10.36 22.08
CA LYS A 3 -1.38 -9.15 22.24
C LYS A 3 -0.72 -7.87 21.68
N LEU A 4 0.61 -7.77 21.71
CA LEU A 4 1.32 -6.58 21.20
C LEU A 4 1.26 -6.54 19.66
N PHE A 5 1.52 -7.69 19.03
CA PHE A 5 1.40 -7.83 17.57
C PHE A 5 -0.03 -7.59 17.09
N SER A 6 -1.05 -8.09 17.80
CA SER A 6 -2.44 -7.82 17.40
C SER A 6 -2.83 -6.34 17.53
N ILE A 7 -2.31 -5.64 18.54
CA ILE A 7 -2.55 -4.21 18.71
C ILE A 7 -1.88 -3.42 17.57
N LEU A 8 -0.63 -3.74 17.24
CA LEU A 8 0.08 -3.10 16.13
C LEU A 8 -0.60 -3.37 14.78
N ASP A 9 -1.05 -4.60 14.53
CA ASP A 9 -1.82 -4.94 13.32
C ASP A 9 -3.09 -4.08 13.21
N ILE A 10 -3.85 -3.95 14.29
CA ILE A 10 -5.06 -3.12 14.31
C ILE A 10 -4.70 -1.66 14.04
N ILE A 11 -3.71 -1.11 14.75
CA ILE A 11 -3.31 0.29 14.61
C ILE A 11 -2.86 0.60 13.17
N VAL A 12 -1.92 -0.17 12.63
CA VAL A 12 -1.42 0.03 11.26
C VAL A 12 -2.54 -0.14 10.25
N GLY A 13 -3.46 -1.08 10.49
CA GLY A 13 -4.59 -1.35 9.60
C GLY A 13 -5.56 -0.19 9.58
N THR A 14 -5.94 0.29 10.76
CA THR A 14 -6.82 1.46 10.92
C THR A 14 -6.18 2.70 10.33
N ILE A 15 -4.89 2.96 10.56
CA ILE A 15 -4.20 4.12 9.98
C ILE A 15 -4.24 4.06 8.45
N ASN A 16 -3.80 2.94 7.85
CA ASN A 16 -3.75 2.80 6.40
C ASN A 16 -5.14 2.94 5.77
N GLN A 17 -6.14 2.26 6.34
CA GLN A 17 -7.51 2.31 5.85
C GLN A 17 -8.12 3.71 6.00
N THR A 18 -7.91 4.37 7.13
CA THR A 18 -8.43 5.72 7.41
C THR A 18 -7.86 6.71 6.40
N ILE A 19 -6.54 6.74 6.22
CA ILE A 19 -5.89 7.66 5.28
C ILE A 19 -6.35 7.37 3.85
N ALA A 20 -6.45 6.10 3.47
CA ALA A 20 -6.96 5.70 2.15
C ALA A 20 -8.39 6.20 1.90
N VAL A 21 -9.32 5.86 2.79
CA VAL A 21 -10.74 6.18 2.61
C VAL A 21 -11.00 7.69 2.67
N TYR A 22 -10.49 8.38 3.70
CA TYR A 22 -10.70 9.82 3.82
C TYR A 22 -9.95 10.60 2.74
N GLY A 23 -8.74 10.18 2.36
CA GLY A 23 -8.01 10.78 1.25
C GLY A 23 -8.79 10.68 -0.06
N MET A 24 -9.36 9.51 -0.35
CA MET A 24 -10.21 9.31 -1.54
C MET A 24 -11.46 10.19 -1.51
N ILE A 25 -12.20 10.19 -0.40
CA ILE A 25 -13.43 10.99 -0.26
C ILE A 25 -13.14 12.47 -0.42
N LEU A 26 -12.15 12.99 0.31
CA LEU A 26 -11.78 14.41 0.27
C LEU A 26 -11.26 14.80 -1.11
N GLY A 27 -10.43 13.97 -1.75
CA GLY A 27 -9.92 14.22 -3.09
C GLY A 27 -11.03 14.28 -4.13
N VAL A 28 -11.99 13.34 -4.10
CA VAL A 28 -13.14 13.33 -5.02
C VAL A 28 -14.02 14.55 -4.80
N LEU A 29 -14.34 14.89 -3.54
CA LEU A 29 -15.17 16.06 -3.23
C LEU A 29 -14.50 17.36 -3.69
N LEU A 30 -13.20 17.52 -3.42
CA LEU A 30 -12.45 18.71 -3.81
C LEU A 30 -12.36 18.84 -5.34
N ALA A 31 -12.07 17.74 -6.04
CA ALA A 31 -12.06 17.69 -7.50
C ALA A 31 -13.42 18.08 -8.08
N PHE A 32 -14.50 17.52 -7.54
CA PHE A 32 -15.87 17.80 -7.97
C PHE A 32 -16.23 19.27 -7.76
N ILE A 33 -15.95 19.82 -6.58
CA ILE A 33 -16.19 21.25 -6.29
C ILE A 33 -15.43 22.13 -7.27
N ASN A 34 -14.15 21.83 -7.54
CA ASN A 34 -13.34 22.63 -8.45
C ASN A 34 -13.87 22.59 -9.90
N VAL A 35 -14.39 21.44 -10.35
CA VAL A 35 -15.07 21.30 -11.65
C VAL A 35 -16.36 22.13 -11.68
N VAL A 36 -17.20 22.03 -10.65
CA VAL A 36 -18.45 22.79 -10.55
C VAL A 36 -18.18 24.30 -10.57
N LEU A 37 -17.21 24.78 -9.79
CA LEU A 37 -16.80 26.19 -9.79
C LEU A 37 -16.37 26.65 -11.17
N ARG A 38 -15.57 25.84 -11.87
CA ARG A 38 -15.02 26.19 -13.18
C ARG A 38 -16.09 26.33 -14.24
N TYR A 39 -17.04 25.40 -14.31
CA TYR A 39 -18.01 25.36 -15.40
C TYR A 39 -19.30 26.12 -15.11
N ILE A 40 -19.71 26.26 -13.85
CA ILE A 40 -20.95 26.95 -13.49
C ILE A 40 -20.68 28.42 -13.13
N PHE A 41 -19.57 28.69 -12.44
CA PHE A 41 -19.28 30.00 -11.87
C PHE A 41 -18.14 30.74 -12.57
N ASP A 42 -17.51 30.12 -13.58
CA ASP A 42 -16.31 30.64 -14.28
C ASP A 42 -15.16 31.00 -13.32
N MET A 43 -15.09 30.29 -12.19
CA MET A 43 -14.09 30.46 -11.13
C MET A 43 -13.32 29.16 -10.96
N SER A 44 -12.03 29.23 -10.63
CA SER A 44 -11.29 28.01 -10.25
C SER A 44 -10.39 28.27 -9.06
N LEU A 45 -10.13 27.21 -8.30
CA LEU A 45 -9.22 27.22 -7.17
C LEU A 45 -7.90 26.60 -7.64
N PRO A 46 -6.84 27.39 -7.91
CA PRO A 46 -5.58 26.87 -8.45
C PRO A 46 -4.97 25.78 -7.56
N TRP A 47 -4.93 26.02 -6.26
CA TRP A 47 -4.42 25.10 -5.24
C TRP A 47 -5.24 23.80 -5.11
N ALA A 48 -6.51 23.79 -5.54
CA ALA A 48 -7.37 22.62 -5.37
C ALA A 48 -6.91 21.44 -6.23
N ALA A 49 -6.29 21.71 -7.39
CA ALA A 49 -5.74 20.67 -8.25
C ALA A 49 -4.53 19.98 -7.60
N GLU A 50 -3.58 20.75 -7.06
CA GLU A 50 -2.41 20.21 -6.36
C GLU A 50 -2.83 19.40 -5.12
N LEU A 51 -3.71 19.95 -4.28
CA LEU A 51 -4.17 19.24 -3.09
C LEU A 51 -4.93 17.95 -3.42
N THR A 52 -5.76 17.96 -4.46
CA THR A 52 -6.45 16.75 -4.94
C THR A 52 -5.44 15.67 -5.34
N ASN A 53 -4.40 16.04 -6.09
CA ASN A 53 -3.35 15.10 -6.48
C ASN A 53 -2.66 14.49 -5.25
N TYR A 54 -2.32 15.29 -4.25
CA TYR A 54 -1.69 14.77 -3.03
C TYR A 54 -2.62 13.85 -2.24
N LEU A 55 -3.90 14.20 -2.11
CA LEU A 55 -4.90 13.35 -1.46
C LEU A 55 -5.03 11.99 -2.17
N PHE A 56 -5.01 11.97 -3.50
CA PHE A 56 -5.06 10.72 -4.27
C PHE A 56 -3.78 9.90 -4.17
N ILE A 57 -2.60 10.52 -4.18
CA ILE A 57 -1.32 9.81 -3.98
C ILE A 57 -1.27 9.17 -2.59
N TRP A 58 -1.63 9.92 -1.55
CA TRP A 58 -1.72 9.40 -0.19
C TRP A 58 -2.76 8.29 -0.09
N SER A 59 -3.94 8.49 -0.67
CA SER A 59 -4.98 7.47 -0.69
C SER A 59 -4.50 6.17 -1.35
N ALA A 60 -3.91 6.27 -2.54
CA ALA A 60 -3.47 5.12 -3.31
C ALA A 60 -2.35 4.34 -2.62
N LEU A 61 -1.34 5.03 -2.07
CA LEU A 61 -0.20 4.37 -1.43
C LEU A 61 -0.59 3.72 -0.09
N PHE A 62 -1.40 4.40 0.75
CA PHE A 62 -1.90 3.79 1.98
C PHE A 62 -2.93 2.69 1.71
N GLY A 63 -3.74 2.82 0.66
CA GLY A 63 -4.64 1.78 0.18
C GLY A 63 -3.88 0.54 -0.30
N ALA A 64 -2.79 0.72 -1.05
CA ALA A 64 -1.90 -0.36 -1.44
C ALA A 64 -1.25 -1.02 -0.22
N ALA A 65 -0.73 -0.23 0.73
CA ALA A 65 -0.16 -0.72 1.99
C ALA A 65 -1.16 -1.54 2.82
N TYR A 66 -2.45 -1.15 2.82
CA TYR A 66 -3.52 -1.96 3.40
C TYR A 66 -3.77 -3.26 2.61
N GLY A 67 -3.72 -3.20 1.27
CA GLY A 67 -3.90 -4.36 0.38
C GLY A 67 -2.88 -5.49 0.59
N PHE A 68 -1.67 -5.19 1.05
CA PHE A 68 -0.69 -6.23 1.44
C PHE A 68 -1.21 -7.19 2.51
N LYS A 69 -2.08 -6.72 3.42
CA LYS A 69 -2.73 -7.57 4.43
C LYS A 69 -3.64 -8.61 3.79
N GLN A 70 -4.35 -8.24 2.72
CA GLN A 70 -5.25 -9.15 2.01
C GLN A 70 -4.51 -10.13 1.10
N GLY A 71 -3.17 -10.07 1.03
CA GLY A 71 -2.39 -10.92 0.14
C GLY A 71 -2.56 -10.58 -1.34
N ALA A 72 -3.08 -9.40 -1.67
CA ALA A 72 -3.28 -8.93 -3.05
C ALA A 72 -1.97 -8.67 -3.83
N HIS A 73 -0.80 -8.85 -3.19
CA HIS A 73 0.46 -8.90 -3.91
C HIS A 73 0.49 -10.18 -4.72
N ILE A 74 0.17 -10.05 -6.00
CA ILE A 74 0.02 -11.10 -7.01
C ILE A 74 1.19 -12.08 -6.85
N SER A 75 0.92 -13.17 -6.16
CA SER A 75 1.83 -14.30 -6.13
C SER A 75 1.67 -14.99 -7.47
N ILE A 76 2.77 -15.45 -8.07
CA ILE A 76 2.72 -16.31 -9.25
C ILE A 76 2.23 -17.68 -8.76
N THR A 77 0.99 -17.77 -8.30
CA THR A 77 0.45 -18.96 -7.61
C THR A 77 0.40 -20.13 -8.59
N LEU A 78 0.05 -19.85 -9.85
CA LEU A 78 -0.09 -20.84 -10.93
C LEU A 78 1.17 -21.66 -11.21
N LEU A 79 2.37 -21.09 -11.04
CA LEU A 79 3.62 -21.81 -11.31
C LEU A 79 4.09 -22.62 -10.09
N ILE A 80 3.78 -22.14 -8.89
CA ILE A 80 4.29 -22.69 -7.63
C ILE A 80 3.37 -23.81 -7.09
N GLU A 81 2.08 -23.79 -7.44
CA GLU A 81 1.10 -24.83 -7.08
C GLU A 81 1.49 -26.23 -7.59
N LYS A 82 2.20 -26.30 -8.73
CA LYS A 82 2.68 -27.55 -9.32
C LYS A 82 3.89 -28.15 -8.58
N CYS A 83 4.51 -27.40 -7.66
CA CYS A 83 5.68 -27.86 -6.90
C CYS A 83 5.27 -28.67 -5.65
N SER A 84 6.27 -29.31 -5.02
CA SER A 84 6.08 -29.93 -3.71
C SER A 84 5.85 -28.85 -2.62
N PRO A 85 5.10 -29.15 -1.55
CA PRO A 85 4.77 -28.17 -0.50
C PRO A 85 5.99 -27.45 0.09
N ALA A 86 7.12 -28.16 0.25
CA ALA A 86 8.35 -27.61 0.79
C ALA A 86 9.00 -26.58 -0.15
N ILE A 87 9.01 -26.85 -1.46
CA ILE A 87 9.55 -25.93 -2.48
C ILE A 87 8.68 -24.68 -2.56
N MET A 88 7.36 -24.83 -2.55
CA MET A 88 6.43 -23.71 -2.53
C MET A 88 6.65 -22.80 -1.34
N LYS A 89 6.73 -23.38 -0.13
CA LYS A 89 7.02 -22.60 1.09
C LYS A 89 8.36 -21.85 0.98
N GLY A 90 9.40 -22.51 0.47
CA GLY A 90 10.70 -21.88 0.23
C GLY A 90 10.62 -20.68 -0.71
N PHE A 91 9.89 -20.81 -1.82
CA PHE A 91 9.71 -19.73 -2.79
C PHE A 91 8.92 -18.56 -2.22
N LEU A 92 7.84 -18.82 -1.47
CA LEU A 92 7.04 -17.78 -0.81
C LEU A 92 7.87 -17.01 0.23
N ILE A 93 8.73 -17.70 0.99
CA ILE A 93 9.66 -17.05 1.93
C ILE A 93 10.65 -16.17 1.17
N PHE A 94 11.26 -16.68 0.11
CA PHE A 94 12.20 -15.92 -0.72
C PHE A 94 11.56 -14.67 -1.34
N ALA A 95 10.37 -14.82 -1.94
CA ALA A 95 9.62 -13.70 -2.52
C ALA A 95 9.24 -12.65 -1.47
N SER A 96 8.86 -13.08 -0.26
CA SER A 96 8.56 -12.18 0.85
C SER A 96 9.81 -11.42 1.30
N LEU A 97 10.96 -12.08 1.43
CA LEU A 97 12.23 -11.43 1.77
C LEU A 97 12.65 -10.39 0.72
N LEU A 98 12.53 -10.73 -0.57
CA LEU A 98 12.83 -9.81 -1.66
C LEU A 98 11.89 -8.59 -1.65
N SER A 99 10.61 -8.83 -1.37
CA SER A 99 9.61 -7.77 -1.22
C SER A 99 9.92 -6.86 -0.04
N ILE A 100 10.29 -7.40 1.13
CA ILE A 100 10.71 -6.61 2.29
C ILE A 100 11.93 -5.76 1.95
N ALA A 101 12.95 -6.36 1.31
CA ALA A 101 14.16 -5.64 0.91
C ALA A 101 13.84 -4.49 -0.05
N TYR A 102 13.00 -4.72 -1.05
CA TYR A 102 12.55 -3.68 -1.98
C TYR A 102 11.77 -2.57 -1.28
N LEU A 103 10.79 -2.91 -0.44
CA LEU A 103 9.98 -1.93 0.27
C LEU A 103 10.81 -1.06 1.22
N LEU A 104 11.78 -1.67 1.94
CA LEU A 104 12.71 -0.92 2.78
C LEU A 104 13.66 -0.04 1.98
N LEU A 105 14.11 -0.50 0.81
CA LEU A 105 14.95 0.30 -0.09
C LEU A 105 14.21 1.55 -0.58
N ILE A 106 12.96 1.39 -1.04
CA ILE A 106 12.12 2.52 -1.46
C ILE A 106 11.82 3.45 -0.29
N SER A 107 11.56 2.90 0.90
CA SER A 107 11.37 3.70 2.11
C SER A 107 12.61 4.52 2.46
N TYR A 108 13.81 3.96 2.29
CA TYR A 108 15.07 4.65 2.56
C TYR A 108 15.32 5.79 1.56
N PHE A 109 15.20 5.53 0.25
CA PHE A 109 15.35 6.59 -0.75
C PHE A 109 14.24 7.65 -0.66
N GLY A 110 13.03 7.26 -0.26
CA GLY A 110 11.95 8.19 0.03
C GLY A 110 12.29 9.13 1.20
N TYR A 111 12.98 8.62 2.23
CA TYR A 111 13.47 9.44 3.33
C TYR A 111 14.60 10.39 2.89
N GLU A 112 15.58 9.91 2.11
CA GLU A 112 16.63 10.77 1.55
C GLU A 112 16.05 11.89 0.67
N LEU A 113 15.02 11.56 -0.13
CA LEU A 113 14.32 12.55 -0.94
C LEU A 113 13.65 13.63 -0.09
N VAL A 114 13.03 13.25 1.03
CA VAL A 114 12.41 14.22 1.97
C VAL A 114 13.46 15.16 2.54
N LEU A 115 14.62 14.65 2.96
CA LEU A 115 15.71 15.48 3.46
C LEU A 115 16.25 16.43 2.37
N PHE A 116 16.45 15.91 1.16
CA PHE A 116 16.88 16.71 0.02
C PHE A 116 15.91 17.86 -0.27
N LEU A 117 14.59 17.61 -0.24
CA LEU A 117 13.57 18.64 -0.45
C LEU A 117 13.49 19.65 0.70
N MET A 118 13.80 19.23 1.94
CA MET A 118 13.91 20.14 3.08
C MET A 118 15.10 21.09 2.90
N ASP A 119 16.25 20.57 2.47
CA ASP A 119 17.47 21.36 2.26
C ASP A 119 17.32 22.34 1.08
N PHE A 120 16.63 21.92 0.01
CA PHE A 120 16.36 22.79 -1.14
C PHE A 120 15.34 23.89 -0.84
N GLY A 121 14.45 23.69 0.14
CA GLY A 121 13.42 24.67 0.50
C GLY A 121 12.36 24.90 -0.59
N GLU A 122 12.11 23.89 -1.45
CA GLU A 122 11.16 24.00 -2.55
C GLU A 122 9.72 24.06 -2.04
N ILE A 123 8.96 25.05 -2.54
CA ILE A 123 7.55 25.27 -2.21
C ILE A 123 6.69 25.12 -3.46
N ASN A 124 5.49 24.59 -3.28
CA ASN A 124 4.51 24.51 -4.37
C ASN A 124 4.02 25.90 -4.78
N VAL A 125 3.81 26.08 -6.09
CA VAL A 125 3.44 27.38 -6.68
C VAL A 125 2.07 27.81 -6.20
N ASP A 126 1.07 26.92 -6.28
CA ASP A 126 -0.31 27.26 -5.96
C ASP A 126 -0.64 27.03 -4.48
N LEU A 127 -0.25 25.87 -3.91
CA LEU A 127 -0.58 25.52 -2.53
C LEU A 127 0.32 26.21 -1.48
N GLN A 128 1.49 26.72 -1.88
CA GLN A 128 2.45 27.40 -0.98
C GLN A 128 2.89 26.53 0.21
N VAL A 129 2.87 25.20 0.05
CA VAL A 129 3.30 24.23 1.05
C VAL A 129 4.65 23.64 0.64
N PRO A 130 5.59 23.44 1.60
CA PRO A 130 6.86 22.78 1.33
C PRO A 130 6.69 21.39 0.70
N MET A 131 7.44 21.11 -0.36
CA MET A 131 7.32 19.88 -1.15
C MET A 131 7.64 18.60 -0.38
N TRP A 132 8.43 18.70 0.68
CA TRP A 132 8.75 17.56 1.52
C TRP A 132 7.51 17.01 2.27
N ILE A 133 6.48 17.83 2.53
CA ILE A 133 5.28 17.40 3.26
C ILE A 133 4.47 16.36 2.45
N PRO A 134 4.05 16.64 1.20
CA PRO A 134 3.40 15.63 0.36
C PRO A 134 4.27 14.37 0.17
N GLN A 135 5.59 14.54 0.09
CA GLN A 135 6.52 13.45 -0.23
C GLN A 135 6.76 12.47 0.93
N LEU A 136 6.42 12.84 2.17
CA LEU A 136 6.47 11.94 3.33
C LEU A 136 5.66 10.66 3.16
N VAL A 137 4.67 10.66 2.27
CA VAL A 137 3.88 9.46 1.96
C VAL A 137 4.76 8.29 1.53
N ILE A 138 5.85 8.54 0.80
CA ILE A 138 6.71 7.48 0.26
C ILE A 138 7.41 6.73 1.39
N PRO A 139 8.25 7.36 2.24
CA PRO A 139 8.89 6.62 3.33
C PRO A 139 7.88 5.99 4.28
N ILE A 140 6.77 6.67 4.60
CA ILE A 140 5.80 6.17 5.57
C ILE A 140 5.02 4.97 5.03
N ALA A 141 4.40 5.09 3.86
CA ALA A 141 3.54 4.03 3.33
C ALA A 141 4.33 2.75 3.03
N PHE A 142 5.54 2.89 2.46
CA PHE A 142 6.39 1.74 2.14
C PHE A 142 6.99 1.07 3.38
N LEU A 143 7.33 1.84 4.43
CA LEU A 143 7.75 1.26 5.70
C LEU A 143 6.63 0.45 6.36
N LEU A 144 5.40 0.99 6.37
CA LEU A 144 4.24 0.28 6.89
C LEU A 144 3.91 -0.97 6.05
N ALA A 145 4.03 -0.90 4.73
CA ALA A 145 3.90 -2.07 3.86
C ALA A 145 4.97 -3.13 4.17
N ALA A 146 6.24 -2.73 4.38
CA ALA A 146 7.31 -3.65 4.75
C ALA A 146 7.00 -4.37 6.07
N TYR A 147 6.49 -3.65 7.07
CA TYR A 147 6.02 -4.23 8.33
C TYR A 147 4.94 -5.31 8.10
N ARG A 148 3.97 -5.05 7.21
CA ARG A 148 2.93 -6.05 6.87
C ARG A 148 3.49 -7.31 6.25
N VAL A 149 4.45 -7.16 5.33
CA VAL A 149 5.09 -8.33 4.70
C VAL A 149 5.90 -9.12 5.73
N VAL A 150 6.54 -8.45 6.69
CA VAL A 150 7.23 -9.12 7.81
C VAL A 150 6.26 -9.92 8.68
N GLU A 151 5.10 -9.37 9.03
CA GLU A 151 4.07 -10.11 9.78
C GLU A 151 3.65 -11.38 9.02
N LYS A 152 3.35 -11.25 7.72
CA LYS A 152 2.97 -12.37 6.87
C LYS A 152 4.08 -13.41 6.72
N LEU A 153 5.35 -12.97 6.64
CA LEU A 153 6.51 -13.86 6.60
C LEU A 153 6.65 -14.67 7.90
N ILE A 154 6.41 -14.05 9.06
CA ILE A 154 6.45 -14.74 10.36
C ILE A 154 5.33 -15.79 10.45
N GLU A 155 4.14 -15.48 9.94
CA GLU A 155 3.02 -16.43 9.86
C GLU A 155 3.33 -17.59 8.89
N LEU A 156 3.88 -17.28 7.73
CA LEU A 156 4.30 -18.27 6.74
C LEU A 156 5.37 -19.23 7.30
N TYR A 157 6.33 -18.70 8.07
CA TYR A 157 7.38 -19.51 8.69
C TYR A 157 6.80 -20.52 9.69
N LYS A 158 5.82 -20.09 10.50
CA LYS A 158 5.14 -20.92 11.51
C LYS A 158 4.15 -21.93 10.93
N THR A 159 3.66 -21.71 9.71
CA THR A 159 2.65 -22.56 9.08
C THR A 159 3.32 -23.76 8.41
N ASP A 160 2.77 -24.97 8.61
CA ASP A 160 3.27 -26.19 7.96
C ASP A 160 3.11 -26.12 6.44
N ALA A 161 4.07 -26.67 5.70
CA ALA A 161 4.09 -26.63 4.24
C ALA A 161 2.83 -27.23 3.61
N ASP A 162 2.33 -28.35 4.17
CA ASP A 162 1.16 -29.06 3.64
C ASP A 162 -0.13 -28.26 3.78
N LYS A 163 -0.26 -27.47 4.84
CA LYS A 163 -1.42 -26.57 5.04
C LYS A 163 -1.43 -25.45 4.01
N ILE A 164 -0.26 -24.92 3.66
CA ILE A 164 -0.16 -23.84 2.66
C ILE A 164 -0.63 -24.34 1.29
N LYS A 165 -0.28 -25.57 0.90
CA LYS A 165 -0.69 -26.16 -0.39
C LYS A 165 -2.20 -26.42 -0.46
N LEU A 166 -2.78 -26.89 0.64
CA LEU A 166 -4.22 -27.09 0.73
C LEU A 166 -5.00 -25.79 0.54
N PHE A 167 -4.53 -24.67 1.09
CA PHE A 167 -5.16 -23.36 0.91
C PHE A 167 -5.08 -22.88 -0.55
N SER A 168 -3.94 -23.03 -1.22
CA SER A 168 -3.81 -22.63 -2.64
C SER A 168 -4.71 -23.46 -3.57
N GLU A 169 -4.83 -24.77 -3.33
CA GLU A 169 -5.71 -25.64 -4.12
C GLU A 169 -7.19 -25.23 -3.94
N HIS A 170 -7.61 -24.89 -2.72
CA HIS A 170 -8.97 -24.39 -2.46
C HIS A 170 -9.26 -23.06 -3.16
N GLU A 171 -8.29 -22.14 -3.18
CA GLU A 171 -8.44 -20.84 -3.81
C GLU A 171 -8.57 -20.98 -5.34
N ALA A 172 -7.74 -21.85 -5.96
CA ALA A 172 -7.81 -22.16 -7.39
C ALA A 172 -9.18 -22.75 -7.80
N ILE A 173 -9.74 -23.68 -7.02
CA ILE A 173 -11.06 -24.26 -7.29
C ILE A 173 -12.17 -23.19 -7.22
N LEU A 174 -12.09 -22.26 -6.26
CA LEU A 174 -13.07 -21.18 -6.14
C LEU A 174 -12.99 -20.19 -7.30
N GLU A 175 -11.80 -19.93 -7.84
CA GLU A 175 -11.62 -19.10 -9.04
C GLU A 175 -12.17 -19.80 -10.28
N GLU A 176 -11.93 -21.10 -10.45
CA GLU A 176 -12.47 -21.89 -11.57
C GLU A 176 -14.01 -21.86 -11.58
N ILE A 177 -14.66 -22.08 -10.43
CA ILE A 177 -16.12 -21.99 -10.28
C ILE A 177 -16.66 -20.58 -10.55
N LYS A 178 -15.91 -19.53 -10.20
CA LYS A 178 -16.32 -18.13 -10.44
C LYS A 178 -16.10 -17.70 -11.89
N GLY A 179 -15.10 -18.25 -12.57
CA GLY A 179 -14.79 -17.99 -13.98
C GLY A 179 -15.72 -18.67 -14.98
N GLU A 180 -16.52 -19.66 -14.55
CA GLU A 180 -17.56 -20.31 -15.37
C GLU A 180 -18.89 -19.52 -15.50
N LYS A 181 -18.92 -18.22 -15.12
CA LYS A 181 -20.08 -17.33 -15.32
C LYS A 181 -19.73 -16.14 -16.19
#